data_AF-A0A151BBV5-F1
#
_entry.id   AF-A0A151BBV5-F1
#
_cell.length_a   1.000
_cell.length_b   1.000
_cell.length_c   1.000
_cell.angle_alpha   90.00
_cell.angle_beta   90.00
_cell.angle_gamma   90.00
#
_symmetry.space_group_name_H-M   'P 1'
#
loop_
_entity.id
_entity.type
_entity.pdbx_description
1 polymer ?
#
loop_
_entity_poly.entity_id
_entity_poly.type
_entity_poly.pdbx_seq_one_letter_code
_entity_poly.pdbx_strand_id
1 'polypeptide(L)'
;MAESLIEAWGFKVIHRILLPDDLKMIREAVDELCSTEDVDVVLISGGTGLSPKDVTVEAVRPMFEKEIPGFGELFRMLTFQREGSVAVLSRAVAGVCRGKIVFAIPGSPGAVELALKKLILPEAAHMVLHARGLG
;
A
#
# COMPACT_ATOMS: atom_id res chain seq x y z
N MET A 1 4.79 7.76 -12.83
CA MET A 1 3.34 7.93 -12.63
C MET A 1 3.00 8.03 -11.15
N ALA A 2 3.25 7.00 -10.32
CA ALA A 2 2.93 7.03 -8.89
C ALA A 2 3.54 8.24 -8.17
N GLU A 3 4.85 8.44 -8.31
CA GLU A 3 5.58 9.58 -7.72
C GLU A 3 4.97 10.92 -8.13
N SER A 4 4.76 11.13 -9.43
CA SER A 4 4.15 12.36 -9.94
C SER A 4 2.74 12.61 -9.39
N LEU A 5 1.94 11.56 -9.15
CA LEU A 5 0.62 11.70 -8.53
C LEU A 5 0.74 12.05 -7.04
N ILE A 6 1.67 11.42 -6.32
CA ILE A 6 1.93 11.68 -4.90
C ILE A 6 2.37 13.14 -4.71
N GLU A 7 3.33 13.60 -5.53
CA GLU A 7 3.83 14.97 -5.49
C GLU A 7 2.77 16.01 -5.88
N ALA A 8 1.94 15.72 -6.88
CA ALA A 8 0.84 16.60 -7.28
C ALA A 8 -0.21 16.79 -6.17
N TRP A 9 -0.31 15.85 -5.22
CA TRP A 9 -1.16 15.94 -4.03
C TRP A 9 -0.46 16.62 -2.84
N GLY A 10 0.77 17.11 -3.01
CA GLY A 10 1.52 17.84 -1.98
C GLY A 10 2.31 16.95 -1.01
N PHE A 11 2.32 15.63 -1.23
CA PHE A 11 3.18 14.71 -0.48
C PHE A 11 4.59 14.67 -1.06
N LYS A 12 5.56 14.16 -0.29
CA LYS A 12 6.95 13.99 -0.74
C LYS A 12 7.29 12.52 -0.85
N VAL A 13 8.01 12.14 -1.91
CA VAL A 13 8.62 10.81 -2.03
C VAL A 13 10.06 10.91 -1.56
N ILE A 14 10.34 10.42 -0.35
CA ILE A 14 11.67 10.48 0.28
C ILE A 14 12.54 9.27 -0.03
N HIS A 15 11.93 8.10 -0.28
CA HIS A 15 12.62 6.88 -0.63
C HIS A 15 11.94 6.19 -1.82
N ARG A 16 12.76 5.60 -2.69
CA ARG A 16 12.31 4.76 -3.79
C ARG A 16 13.24 3.55 -3.93
N ILE A 17 12.69 2.37 -3.71
CA ILE A 17 13.45 1.11 -3.73
C ILE A 17 12.82 0.18 -4.77
N LEU A 18 13.65 -0.45 -5.60
CA LEU A 18 13.22 -1.51 -6.51
C LEU A 18 13.69 -2.84 -5.95
N LEU A 19 12.75 -3.74 -5.69
CA LEU A 19 13.01 -5.05 -5.09
C LEU A 19 12.50 -6.16 -6.01
N PRO A 20 13.13 -7.35 -6.01
CA PRO A 20 12.52 -8.55 -6.56
C PRO A 20 11.32 -8.98 -5.70
N ASP A 21 10.48 -9.87 -6.25
CA ASP A 21 9.41 -10.52 -5.49
C ASP A 21 9.98 -11.57 -4.51
N ASP A 22 10.70 -11.08 -3.50
CA ASP A 22 11.31 -11.88 -2.44
C ASP A 22 10.74 -11.47 -1.08
N LEU A 23 10.20 -12.45 -0.37
CA LEU A 23 9.48 -12.25 0.88
C LEU A 23 10.37 -11.63 1.97
N LYS A 24 11.64 -12.03 2.05
CA LYS A 24 12.57 -11.53 3.05
C LYS A 24 12.98 -10.10 2.74
N MET A 25 13.34 -9.82 1.49
CA MET A 25 13.76 -8.48 1.06
C MET A 25 12.62 -7.45 1.21
N ILE A 26 11.38 -7.83 0.87
CA ILE A 26 10.23 -6.95 1.07
C ILE A 26 10.04 -6.64 2.56
N ARG A 27 10.11 -7.66 3.44
CA ARG A 27 9.98 -7.45 4.89
C ARG A 27 11.07 -6.56 5.46
N GLU A 28 12.33 -6.79 5.08
CA GLU A 28 13.46 -5.99 5.54
C GLU A 28 13.31 -4.53 5.14
N ALA A 29 12.96 -4.25 3.87
CA ALA A 29 12.74 -2.89 3.41
C ALA A 29 11.56 -2.21 4.10
N VAL A 30 10.45 -2.92 4.33
CA VAL A 30 9.29 -2.37 5.06
C VAL A 30 9.64 -2.09 6.52
N ASP A 31 10.39 -2.98 7.18
CA ASP A 31 10.80 -2.80 8.57
C ASP A 31 11.75 -1.60 8.73
N GLU A 32 12.72 -1.48 7.81
CA GLU A 32 13.65 -0.35 7.75
C GLU A 32 12.88 0.97 7.56
N LEU A 33 12.04 1.05 6.52
CA LEU A 33 11.23 2.25 6.25
C LEU A 33 10.26 2.56 7.40
N CYS A 34 9.70 1.54 8.06
CA CYS A 34 8.85 1.75 9.24
C CYS A 34 9.63 2.21 10.47
N SER A 35 10.97 2.14 10.46
CA SER A 35 11.84 2.64 11.54
C SER A 35 12.39 4.04 11.27
N THR A 36 12.37 4.53 10.03
CA THR A 36 12.92 5.84 9.66
C THR A 36 12.02 7.00 10.10
N GLU A 37 12.52 7.96 10.88
CA GLU A 37 11.67 9.00 11.49
C GLU A 37 10.85 9.86 10.51
N ASP A 38 11.37 10.12 9.30
CA ASP A 38 10.73 11.00 8.30
C ASP A 38 9.76 10.27 7.35
N VAL A 39 9.56 8.96 7.53
CA VAL A 39 8.58 8.16 6.77
C VAL A 39 7.25 8.08 7.51
N ASP A 40 6.18 8.62 6.92
CA ASP A 40 4.81 8.49 7.42
C ASP A 40 4.04 7.31 6.80
N VAL A 41 4.31 7.02 5.52
CA VAL A 41 3.58 6.04 4.71
C VAL A 41 4.57 5.20 3.89
N VAL A 42 4.36 3.89 3.84
CA VAL A 42 5.07 2.96 2.95
C VAL A 42 4.09 2.43 1.92
N LEU A 43 4.42 2.57 0.64
CA LEU A 43 3.62 2.06 -0.48
C LEU A 43 4.43 1.06 -1.28
N ILE A 44 3.93 -0.17 -1.36
CA ILE A 44 4.47 -1.22 -2.23
C ILE A 44 3.47 -1.48 -3.34
N SER A 45 3.98 -1.58 -4.57
CA SER A 45 3.19 -1.74 -5.78
C SER A 45 3.76 -2.88 -6.62
N GLY A 46 3.00 -3.97 -6.79
CA GLY A 46 3.45 -5.18 -7.48
C GLY A 46 3.55 -6.39 -6.55
N GLY A 47 3.80 -7.57 -7.13
CA GLY A 47 3.96 -8.83 -6.39
C GLY A 47 2.73 -9.27 -5.58
N THR A 48 1.52 -8.80 -5.94
CA THR A 48 0.26 -9.12 -5.24
C THR A 48 -0.65 -10.07 -6.03
N GLY A 49 -0.23 -10.58 -7.18
CA GLY A 49 -1.04 -11.51 -7.98
C GLY A 49 -1.25 -12.88 -7.31
N LEU A 50 -1.70 -13.85 -8.09
CA LEU A 50 -1.93 -15.23 -7.65
C LEU A 50 -0.77 -16.18 -7.99
N SER A 51 0.28 -15.69 -8.65
CA SER A 51 1.45 -16.51 -8.96
C SER A 51 2.12 -16.93 -7.65
N PRO A 52 2.74 -18.12 -7.57
CA PRO A 52 3.56 -18.49 -6.41
C PRO A 52 4.70 -17.51 -6.11
N LYS A 53 5.09 -16.67 -7.09
CA LYS A 53 6.08 -15.61 -6.91
C LYS A 53 5.49 -14.34 -6.29
N ASP A 54 4.18 -14.13 -6.37
CA ASP A 54 3.51 -12.94 -5.83
C ASP A 54 3.38 -13.02 -4.30
N VAL A 55 4.42 -12.57 -3.60
CA VAL A 55 4.56 -12.74 -2.14
C VAL A 55 4.38 -11.46 -1.32
N THR A 56 4.03 -10.33 -1.95
CA THR A 56 4.00 -9.02 -1.27
C THR A 56 2.98 -8.98 -0.15
N VAL A 57 1.79 -9.56 -0.32
CA VAL A 57 0.75 -9.56 0.72
C VAL A 57 1.18 -10.42 1.91
N GLU A 58 1.78 -11.58 1.64
CA GLU A 58 2.31 -12.51 2.63
C GLU A 58 3.53 -11.93 3.36
N ALA A 59 4.30 -11.07 2.70
CA ALA A 59 5.39 -10.34 3.30
C ALA A 59 4.88 -9.30 4.32
N VAL A 60 3.95 -8.43 3.90
CA VAL A 60 3.55 -7.26 4.71
C VAL A 60 2.46 -7.51 5.73
N ARG A 61 1.47 -8.35 5.42
CA ARG A 61 0.27 -8.49 6.27
C ARG A 61 0.60 -8.96 7.70
N PRO A 62 1.56 -9.89 7.93
CA PRO A 62 1.97 -10.27 9.28
C PRO A 62 2.68 -9.16 10.08
N MET A 63 3.12 -8.08 9.42
CA MET A 63 3.80 -6.95 10.07
C MET A 63 2.82 -5.91 10.61
N PHE A 64 1.52 -6.04 10.31
CA PHE A 64 0.52 -5.08 10.74
C PHE A 64 0.19 -5.27 12.23
N GLU A 65 0.37 -4.22 13.01
CA GLU A 65 -0.16 -4.12 14.39
C GLU A 65 -1.69 -4.05 14.37
N LYS A 66 -2.24 -3.41 13.33
CA LYS A 66 -3.67 -3.30 13.08
C LYS A 66 -3.94 -3.28 11.58
N GLU A 67 -4.66 -4.29 11.08
CA GLU A 67 -5.09 -4.32 9.68
C GLU A 67 -6.22 -3.31 9.42
N ILE A 68 -6.25 -2.72 8.23
CA ILE A 68 -7.32 -1.85 7.73
C ILE A 68 -8.10 -2.63 6.65
N PRO A 69 -8.99 -3.56 7.03
CA PRO A 69 -9.62 -4.48 6.06
C PRO A 69 -10.44 -3.75 5.00
N GLY A 70 -11.06 -2.63 5.38
CA GLY A 70 -11.85 -1.77 4.48
C GLY A 70 -11.07 -1.26 3.27
N PHE A 71 -9.73 -1.13 3.35
CA PHE A 71 -8.93 -0.73 2.20
C PHE A 71 -9.01 -1.76 1.05
N GLY A 72 -8.77 -3.04 1.38
CA GLY A 72 -8.80 -4.12 0.39
C GLY A 72 -10.22 -4.37 -0.13
N GLU A 73 -11.24 -4.23 0.73
CA GLU A 73 -12.65 -4.34 0.37
C GLU A 73 -13.08 -3.25 -0.61
N LEU A 74 -12.82 -1.98 -0.29
CA LEU A 74 -13.15 -0.86 -1.16
C LEU A 74 -12.34 -0.89 -2.46
N PHE A 75 -11.07 -1.30 -2.41
CA PHE A 75 -10.28 -1.47 -3.62
C PHE A 75 -10.91 -2.50 -4.56
N ARG A 76 -11.30 -3.68 -4.05
CA ARG A 76 -12.00 -4.69 -4.86
C ARG A 76 -13.34 -4.19 -5.37
N MET A 77 -14.13 -3.49 -4.55
CA MET A 77 -15.40 -2.91 -4.99
C MET A 77 -15.21 -1.90 -6.13
N LEU A 78 -14.26 -0.99 -6.01
CA LEU A 78 -13.95 0.00 -7.04
C LEU A 78 -13.42 -0.65 -8.32
N THR A 79 -12.56 -1.67 -8.19
CA THR A 79 -12.11 -2.47 -9.34
C THR A 79 -13.28 -3.19 -9.99
N PHE A 80 -14.24 -3.71 -9.22
CA PHE A 80 -15.42 -4.38 -9.76
C PHE A 80 -16.31 -3.42 -10.55
N GLN A 81 -16.50 -2.21 -10.04
CA GLN A 81 -17.25 -1.17 -10.74
C GLN A 81 -16.59 -0.75 -12.07
N ARG A 82 -15.25 -0.76 -12.11
CA ARG A 82 -14.48 -0.34 -13.29
C ARG A 82 -14.27 -1.46 -14.32
N GLU A 83 -13.98 -2.68 -13.86
CA GLU A 83 -13.44 -3.78 -14.67
C GLU A 83 -14.18 -5.12 -14.46
N GLY A 84 -15.23 -5.14 -13.63
CA GLY A 84 -16.05 -6.32 -13.39
C GLY A 84 -15.37 -7.41 -12.56
N SER A 85 -15.63 -8.67 -12.90
CA SER A 85 -15.24 -9.83 -12.07
C SER A 85 -13.73 -10.02 -11.89
N VAL A 86 -12.87 -9.38 -12.70
CA VAL A 86 -11.41 -9.38 -12.51
C VAL A 86 -11.00 -8.90 -11.10
N ALA A 87 -11.85 -8.09 -10.47
CA ALA A 87 -11.69 -7.64 -9.10
C ALA A 87 -11.50 -8.77 -8.08
N VAL A 88 -12.03 -9.97 -8.34
CA VAL A 88 -11.84 -11.15 -7.48
C VAL A 88 -10.37 -11.53 -7.33
N LEU A 89 -9.55 -11.24 -8.35
CA LEU A 89 -8.11 -11.54 -8.35
C LEU A 89 -7.28 -10.47 -7.61
N SER A 90 -7.88 -9.33 -7.26
CA SER A 90 -7.16 -8.20 -6.67
C SER A 90 -6.87 -8.41 -5.20
N ARG A 91 -5.58 -8.44 -4.85
CA ARG A 91 -5.10 -8.59 -3.47
C ARG A 91 -4.39 -7.32 -2.99
N ALA A 92 -5.17 -6.28 -2.69
CA ALA A 92 -4.68 -5.07 -2.02
C ALA A 92 -4.91 -5.18 -0.51
N VAL A 93 -3.92 -4.76 0.29
CA VAL A 93 -4.01 -4.72 1.77
C VAL A 93 -3.39 -3.45 2.32
N ALA A 94 -3.83 -3.05 3.51
CA ALA A 94 -3.25 -1.94 4.25
C ALA A 94 -3.29 -2.21 5.76
N GLY A 95 -2.36 -1.61 6.49
CA GLY A 95 -2.32 -1.74 7.95
C GLY A 95 -1.41 -0.72 8.60
N VAL A 96 -1.53 -0.63 9.93
CA VAL A 96 -0.66 0.17 10.78
C VAL A 96 0.58 -0.66 11.15
N CYS A 97 1.76 -0.05 11.03
CA CYS A 97 3.03 -0.63 11.49
C CYS A 97 3.87 0.50 12.11
N ARG A 98 4.25 0.38 13.40
CA ARG A 98 5.06 1.37 14.14
C ARG A 98 4.54 2.81 14.02
N GLY A 99 3.22 3.01 14.11
CA GLY A 99 2.59 4.34 13.98
C GLY A 99 2.63 4.95 12.57
N LYS A 100 2.83 4.12 11.54
CA LYS A 100 2.83 4.47 10.12
C LYS A 100 1.81 3.64 9.36
N ILE A 101 1.50 4.03 8.14
CA ILE A 101 0.59 3.25 7.28
C ILE A 101 1.38 2.52 6.19
N VAL A 102 1.17 1.22 6.07
CA VAL A 102 1.74 0.39 5.02
C VAL A 102 0.63 -0.04 4.07
N PHE A 103 0.82 0.19 2.77
CA PHE A 103 -0.06 -0.25 1.69
C PHE A 103 0.68 -1.23 0.78
N ALA A 104 0.04 -2.33 0.42
CA ALA A 104 0.44 -3.18 -0.69
C ALA A 104 -0.69 -3.23 -1.73
N ILE A 105 -0.37 -2.81 -2.97
CA ILE A 105 -1.34 -2.68 -4.06
C ILE A 105 -0.87 -3.40 -5.33
N PRO A 106 -1.78 -3.75 -6.25
CA PRO A 106 -1.39 -4.29 -7.56
C PRO A 106 -0.55 -3.30 -8.36
N GLY A 107 0.39 -3.82 -9.16
CA GLY A 107 1.38 -3.02 -9.87
C GLY A 107 0.95 -2.47 -11.25
N SER A 108 -0.24 -2.83 -11.74
CA SER A 108 -0.69 -2.30 -13.04
C SER A 108 -0.95 -0.79 -12.94
N PRO A 109 -0.63 0.01 -13.97
CA PRO A 109 -0.80 1.46 -13.90
C PRO A 109 -2.22 1.91 -13.51
N GLY A 110 -3.24 1.21 -14.03
CA GLY A 110 -4.64 1.49 -13.70
C GLY A 110 -5.00 1.21 -12.24
N ALA A 111 -4.45 0.14 -11.65
CA ALA A 111 -4.66 -0.19 -10.24
C ALA A 111 -3.94 0.79 -9.31
N VAL A 112 -2.70 1.18 -9.66
CA VAL A 112 -1.92 2.18 -8.92
C VAL A 112 -2.64 3.52 -8.91
N GLU A 113 -3.12 3.98 -10.06
CA GLU A 113 -3.89 5.22 -10.14
C GLU A 113 -5.18 5.16 -9.33
N LEU A 114 -5.91 4.03 -9.41
CA LEU A 114 -7.16 3.83 -8.66
C LEU A 114 -6.92 3.89 -7.14
N ALA A 115 -5.95 3.12 -6.64
CA ALA A 115 -5.63 3.08 -5.21
C ALA A 115 -5.19 4.45 -4.71
N LEU A 116 -4.26 5.11 -5.42
CA LEU A 116 -3.75 6.42 -5.03
C LEU A 116 -4.86 7.48 -5.00
N LYS A 117 -5.60 7.66 -6.11
CA LYS A 117 -6.55 8.77 -6.22
C LYS A 117 -7.83 8.57 -5.41
N LYS A 118 -8.29 7.33 -5.24
CA LYS A 118 -9.60 7.06 -4.63
C LYS A 118 -9.52 6.67 -3.16
N LEU A 119 -8.40 6.14 -2.69
CA LEU A 119 -8.30 5.57 -1.34
C LEU A 119 -7.13 6.13 -0.53
N ILE A 120 -5.94 6.24 -1.11
CA ILE A 120 -4.73 6.57 -0.35
C ILE A 120 -4.57 8.09 -0.17
N LEU A 121 -4.40 8.83 -1.26
CA LEU A 121 -4.04 10.25 -1.20
C LEU A 121 -5.08 11.13 -0.49
N PRO A 122 -6.41 10.91 -0.64
CA PRO A 122 -7.40 11.70 0.09
C PRO A 122 -7.33 11.55 1.62
N GLU A 123 -6.87 10.39 2.11
CA GLU A 123 -6.98 10.03 3.53
C GLU A 123 -5.62 9.82 4.21
N ALA A 124 -4.50 9.81 3.47
CA ALA A 124 -3.19 9.42 4.00
C ALA A 124 -2.80 10.22 5.27
N ALA A 125 -2.96 11.55 5.25
CA ALA A 125 -2.67 12.38 6.41
C ALA A 125 -3.56 12.04 7.63
N HIS A 126 -4.85 11.84 7.38
CA HIS A 126 -5.82 11.49 8.41
C HIS A 126 -5.54 10.10 9.01
N MET A 127 -5.23 9.11 8.17
CA MET A 127 -4.84 7.77 8.60
C MET A 127 -3.59 7.79 9.49
N VAL A 128 -2.57 8.59 9.12
CA VAL A 128 -1.33 8.72 9.91
C VAL A 128 -1.61 9.35 11.28
N LEU A 129 -2.45 10.39 11.35
CA LEU A 129 -2.85 10.99 12.63
C LEU A 129 -3.51 9.96 13.56
N HIS A 130 -4.46 9.18 13.05
CA HIS A 130 -5.11 8.11 13.82
C HIS A 130 -4.16 7.00 14.23
N ALA A 131 -3.26 6.57 13.34
CA ALA A 131 -2.25 5.55 13.64
C ALA A 131 -1.31 5.97 14.78
N ARG A 132 -1.08 7.29 14.94
CA ARG A 132 -0.24 7.87 16.00
C ARG A 132 -1.04 8.25 17.26
N GLY A 133 -2.35 8.03 17.28
CA GLY A 133 -3.21 8.40 18.41
C GLY A 133 -3.42 9.91 18.55
N LEU A 134 -3.33 10.66 17.45
CA LEU A 134 -3.45 12.13 17.40
C LEU A 134 -4.75 12.61 16.73
N GLY A 135 -5.62 11.68 16.31
CA GLY A 135 -6.89 11.93 15.62
C GLY A 135 -8.12 11.74 16.49
#